data_AF-A0A9C8WHI2-F1
#
_entry.id   AF-A0A9C8WHI2-F1
#
_cell.length_a   1.000
_cell.length_b   1.000
_cell.length_c   1.000
_cell.angle_alpha   90.00
_cell.angle_beta   90.00
_cell.angle_gamma   90.00
#
_symmetry.space_group_name_H-M   'P 1'
#
loop_
_entity.id
_entity.type
_entity.pdbx_description
1 polymer ?
#
loop_
_entity_poly.entity_id
_entity_poly.type
_entity_poly.pdbx_seq_one_letter_code
_entity_poly.pdbx_strand_id
1 'polypeptide(L)'
;MWPSKVKRVVYLTSTAIPATVAVVFGVVFVVVAFFRLKYPFELEWIEGAYLDQARWLAHGGALYGPPSIRFIPTNKTPLFFWISSLVIRVLGEGFLAPRLVSSFSTVGILALLGKLVYEETGKVSAALVSGGLYVAAFRFAGAWMDIGKTDSLFIFLLLLGY
;
A
#
# COMPACT_ATOMS: atom_id res chain seq x y z
N MET A 1 33.66 5.39 29.42
CA MET A 1 33.07 6.47 28.61
C MET A 1 33.69 6.41 27.22
N TRP A 2 32.91 6.09 26.16
CA TRP A 2 33.47 5.84 24.82
C TRP A 2 34.09 7.10 24.19
N PRO A 3 35.15 6.98 23.37
CA PRO A 3 35.74 8.11 22.66
C PRO A 3 34.73 8.80 21.73
N SER A 4 34.82 10.13 21.60
CA SER A 4 33.89 10.94 20.79
C SER A 4 33.77 10.48 19.34
N LYS A 5 34.87 10.02 18.73
CA LYS A 5 34.87 9.44 17.38
C LYS A 5 34.00 8.17 17.30
N VAL A 6 34.03 7.32 18.33
CA VAL A 6 33.26 6.07 18.30
C VAL A 6 31.77 6.32 18.52
N LYS A 7 31.41 7.25 19.41
CA LYS A 7 30.01 7.69 19.55
C LYS A 7 29.44 8.24 18.23
N ARG A 8 30.25 9.02 17.50
CA ARG A 8 29.86 9.56 16.18
C ARG A 8 29.66 8.46 15.14
N VAL A 9 30.57 7.48 15.08
CA VAL A 9 30.45 6.34 14.16
C VAL A 9 29.19 5.54 14.47
N VAL A 10 28.94 5.20 15.74
CA VAL A 10 27.75 4.43 16.15
C VAL A 10 26.47 5.18 15.81
N TYR A 11 26.39 6.50 16.04
CA TYR A 11 25.21 7.30 15.67
C TYR A 11 24.97 7.30 14.16
N LEU A 12 26.03 7.49 13.36
CA LEU A 12 25.91 7.50 11.90
C LEU A 12 25.41 6.15 11.36
N THR A 13 25.98 5.04 11.83
CA THR A 13 25.64 3.69 11.32
C THR A 13 24.29 3.18 11.82
N SER A 14 23.93 3.45 13.07
CA SER A 14 22.69 2.93 13.66
C SER A 14 21.46 3.81 13.43
N THR A 15 21.66 5.09 13.09
CA THR A 15 20.56 6.08 13.09
C THR A 15 20.51 6.89 11.80
N ALA A 16 21.56 7.65 11.49
CA ALA A 16 21.52 8.63 10.39
C ALA A 16 21.45 7.95 9.02
N ILE A 17 22.28 6.93 8.78
CA ILE A 17 22.31 6.21 7.50
C ILE A 17 21.00 5.46 7.27
N PRO A 18 20.48 4.62 8.20
CA PRO A 18 19.21 3.93 8.00
C PRO A 18 18.04 4.87 7.76
N ALA A 19 17.94 5.97 8.52
CA ALA A 19 16.87 6.95 8.35
C ALA A 19 16.95 7.65 6.98
N THR A 20 18.16 7.97 6.51
CA THR A 20 18.35 8.57 5.18
C THR A 20 17.94 7.60 4.07
N VAL A 21 18.38 6.35 4.17
CA VAL A 21 18.00 5.29 3.20
C VAL A 21 16.48 5.08 3.19
N ALA A 22 15.85 5.04 4.37
CA ALA A 22 14.40 4.96 4.51
C ALA A 22 13.66 6.09 3.79
N VAL A 23 14.12 7.33 3.97
CA VAL A 23 13.55 8.50 3.28
C VAL A 23 13.74 8.40 1.76
N VAL A 24 14.92 7.99 1.30
CA VAL A 24 15.19 7.81 -0.15
C VAL A 24 14.22 6.78 -0.75
N PHE A 25 14.06 5.61 -0.13
CA PHE A 25 13.10 4.61 -0.61
C PHE A 25 11.65 5.09 -0.53
N GLY A 26 11.29 5.87 0.50
CA GLY A 26 10.00 6.55 0.59
C GLY A 26 9.73 7.47 -0.60
N VAL A 27 10.69 8.34 -0.93
CA VAL A 27 10.58 9.25 -2.08
C VAL A 27 10.49 8.48 -3.40
N VAL A 28 11.36 7.48 -3.60
CA VAL A 28 11.35 6.65 -4.81
C VAL A 28 10.00 5.94 -4.96
N PHE A 29 9.48 5.36 -3.88
CA PHE A 29 8.17 4.71 -3.89
C PHE A 29 7.06 5.69 -4.26
N VAL A 30 7.02 6.89 -3.66
CA VAL A 30 6.01 7.90 -3.98
C VAL A 30 6.06 8.31 -5.44
N VAL A 31 7.27 8.51 -6.00
CA VAL A 31 7.44 8.85 -7.42
C VAL A 31 6.91 7.73 -8.31
N VAL A 32 7.28 6.48 -8.03
CA VAL A 32 6.82 5.31 -8.80
C VAL A 32 5.30 5.16 -8.70
N ALA A 33 4.75 5.20 -7.48
CA ALA A 33 3.32 5.09 -7.23
C ALA A 33 2.54 6.19 -7.94
N PHE A 34 3.05 7.43 -7.97
CA PHE A 34 2.40 8.54 -8.67
C PHE A 34 2.26 8.30 -10.18
N PHE A 35 3.30 7.80 -10.84
CA PHE A 35 3.24 7.47 -12.27
C PHE A 35 2.35 6.25 -12.54
N ARG A 36 2.45 5.22 -11.70
CA ARG A 36 1.63 4.00 -11.81
C ARG A 36 0.15 4.29 -11.56
N LEU A 37 -0.18 5.18 -10.63
CA LEU A 37 -1.56 5.56 -10.30
C LEU A 37 -2.33 6.10 -11.52
N LYS A 38 -1.66 6.83 -12.42
CA LYS A 38 -2.27 7.45 -13.61
C LYS A 38 -2.20 6.57 -14.86
N TYR A 39 -1.48 5.46 -14.82
CA TYR A 39 -1.29 4.63 -16.01
C TYR A 39 -2.61 3.94 -16.41
N PRO A 40 -3.10 4.07 -17.65
CA PRO A 40 -4.47 3.68 -17.99
C PRO A 40 -4.67 2.17 -18.23
N PHE A 41 -3.61 1.37 -18.19
CA PHE A 41 -3.67 -0.08 -18.42
C PHE A 41 -3.28 -0.86 -17.17
N GLU A 42 -3.58 -2.15 -17.17
CA GLU A 42 -3.17 -3.05 -16.09
C GLU A 42 -1.64 -3.09 -15.96
N LEU A 43 -1.16 -2.99 -14.73
CA LEU A 43 0.26 -3.11 -14.39
C LEU A 43 0.59 -4.50 -13.85
N GLU A 44 -0.42 -5.29 -13.51
CA GLU A 44 -0.32 -6.65 -13.02
C GLU A 44 -1.50 -7.48 -13.54
N TRP A 45 -1.27 -8.77 -13.77
CA TRP A 45 -2.18 -9.67 -14.50
C TRP A 45 -3.58 -9.84 -13.87
N ILE A 46 -3.76 -9.60 -12.56
CA ILE A 46 -5.06 -9.72 -11.90
C ILE A 46 -5.83 -8.40 -11.84
N GLU A 47 -5.18 -7.28 -12.13
CA GLU A 47 -5.72 -5.95 -11.89
C GLU A 47 -7.00 -5.70 -12.71
N GLY A 48 -7.04 -6.21 -13.95
CA GLY A 48 -8.24 -6.18 -14.79
C GLY A 48 -9.43 -6.93 -14.16
N ALA A 49 -9.20 -8.14 -13.65
CA ALA A 49 -10.26 -8.93 -13.00
C ALA A 49 -10.81 -8.24 -11.73
N TYR A 50 -9.94 -7.55 -10.99
CA TYR A 50 -10.37 -6.83 -9.78
C TYR A 50 -11.12 -5.55 -10.12
N LEU A 51 -10.69 -4.84 -11.16
CA LEU A 51 -11.42 -3.71 -11.70
C LEU A 51 -12.81 -4.15 -12.18
N ASP A 52 -12.92 -5.26 -12.90
CA ASP A 52 -14.22 -5.75 -13.39
C ASP A 52 -15.16 -6.13 -12.24
N GLN A 53 -14.67 -6.74 -11.15
CA GLN A 53 -15.50 -6.96 -9.97
C GLN A 53 -15.95 -5.66 -9.30
N ALA A 54 -15.07 -4.66 -9.18
CA ALA A 54 -15.43 -3.36 -8.62
C ALA A 54 -16.44 -2.62 -9.52
N ARG A 55 -16.29 -2.69 -10.85
CA ARG A 55 -17.23 -2.13 -11.85
C ARG A 55 -18.58 -2.82 -11.79
N TRP A 56 -18.59 -4.16 -11.70
CA TRP A 56 -19.81 -4.95 -11.56
C TRP A 56 -20.64 -4.51 -10.34
N LEU A 57 -19.98 -4.36 -9.18
CA LEU A 57 -20.61 -3.82 -7.98
C LEU A 57 -21.06 -2.37 -8.12
N ALA A 58 -20.27 -1.54 -8.80
CA ALA A 58 -20.59 -0.14 -9.03
C ALA A 58 -21.93 -0.01 -9.78
N HIS A 59 -22.19 -0.91 -10.73
CA HIS A 59 -23.44 -1.03 -11.50
C HIS A 59 -24.57 -1.79 -10.79
N GLY A 60 -24.42 -2.11 -9.50
CA GLY A 60 -25.47 -2.77 -8.71
C GLY A 60 -25.52 -4.29 -8.86
N GLY A 61 -24.49 -4.89 -9.47
CA GLY A 61 -24.34 -6.33 -9.53
C GLY A 61 -24.11 -6.96 -8.15
N ALA A 62 -24.50 -8.22 -7.99
CA ALA A 62 -24.26 -8.96 -6.75
C ALA A 62 -22.78 -9.34 -6.61
N LEU A 63 -22.22 -9.20 -5.40
CA LEU A 63 -20.82 -9.55 -5.10
C LEU A 63 -20.51 -11.02 -5.36
N TYR A 64 -21.36 -11.89 -4.82
CA TYR A 64 -21.35 -13.32 -5.06
C TYR A 64 -22.74 -13.69 -5.56
N GLY A 65 -22.80 -14.20 -6.78
CA GLY A 65 -24.04 -14.64 -7.42
C GLY A 65 -23.93 -16.10 -7.87
N PRO A 66 -25.03 -16.67 -8.39
CA PRO A 66 -24.97 -17.98 -9.03
C PRO A 66 -24.01 -17.96 -10.23
N PRO A 67 -23.41 -19.10 -10.60
CA PRO A 67 -22.52 -19.19 -11.77
C PRO A 67 -23.17 -18.65 -13.04
N SER A 68 -22.45 -17.81 -13.79
CA SER A 68 -22.94 -17.16 -15.00
C SER A 68 -21.80 -16.91 -16.00
N ILE A 69 -22.14 -16.86 -17.29
CA ILE A 69 -21.21 -16.45 -18.35
C ILE A 69 -21.00 -14.93 -18.38
N ARG A 70 -21.89 -14.14 -17.75
CA ARG A 70 -21.83 -12.67 -17.75
C ARG A 70 -20.81 -12.11 -16.75
N PHE A 71 -20.65 -12.79 -15.62
CA PHE A 71 -19.78 -12.34 -14.54
C PHE A 71 -19.32 -13.51 -13.69
N ILE A 72 -18.02 -13.56 -13.41
CA ILE A 72 -17.39 -14.55 -12.55
C ILE A 72 -16.77 -13.79 -11.36
N PRO A 73 -17.30 -13.93 -10.13
CA PRO A 73 -16.73 -13.28 -8.96
C PRO A 73 -15.30 -13.74 -8.69
N THR A 74 -14.43 -12.84 -8.22
CA THR A 74 -13.12 -13.27 -7.71
C THR A 74 -13.27 -13.97 -6.37
N ASN A 75 -12.31 -14.83 -6.04
CA ASN A 75 -12.25 -15.58 -4.78
C ASN A 75 -11.71 -14.75 -3.59
N LYS A 76 -11.83 -13.42 -3.65
CA LYS A 76 -11.28 -12.49 -2.65
C LYS A 76 -12.36 -11.92 -1.76
N THR A 77 -11.93 -11.38 -0.62
CA THR A 77 -12.82 -10.82 0.39
C THR A 77 -13.55 -9.57 -0.11
N PRO A 78 -14.76 -9.27 0.39
CA PRO A 78 -15.65 -8.25 -0.18
C PRO A 78 -15.12 -6.83 -0.16
N LEU A 79 -14.45 -6.46 0.93
CA LEU A 79 -14.38 -5.07 1.39
C LEU A 79 -13.64 -4.17 0.40
N PHE A 80 -12.56 -4.68 -0.21
CA PHE A 80 -11.81 -3.95 -1.22
C PHE A 80 -12.68 -3.56 -2.41
N PHE A 81 -13.51 -4.49 -2.89
CA PHE A 81 -14.36 -4.24 -4.06
C PHE A 81 -15.52 -3.31 -3.73
N TRP A 82 -16.10 -3.42 -2.53
CA TRP A 82 -17.11 -2.45 -2.06
C TRP A 82 -16.55 -1.03 -2.03
N ILE A 83 -15.41 -0.81 -1.36
CA ILE A 83 -14.78 0.52 -1.31
C ILE A 83 -14.41 0.99 -2.72
N SER A 84 -13.78 0.14 -3.53
CA SER A 84 -13.40 0.49 -4.90
C SER A 84 -14.62 0.84 -5.76
N SER A 85 -15.75 0.12 -5.61
CA SER A 85 -16.99 0.42 -6.33
C SER A 85 -17.58 1.79 -5.96
N LEU A 86 -17.50 2.18 -4.69
CA LEU A 86 -17.92 3.51 -4.24
C LEU A 86 -17.03 4.59 -4.87
N VAL A 87 -15.72 4.36 -4.93
CA VAL A 87 -14.78 5.29 -5.56
C VAL A 87 -15.03 5.38 -7.07
N ILE A 88 -15.32 4.25 -7.75
CA ILE A 88 -15.69 4.23 -9.18
C ILE A 88 -16.93 5.08 -9.45
N ARG A 89 -17.95 5.03 -8.59
CA ARG A 89 -19.17 5.85 -8.74
C ARG A 89 -18.90 7.35 -8.69
N VAL A 90 -17.80 7.78 -8.05
CA VAL A 90 -17.43 9.19 -7.89
C VAL A 90 -16.43 9.63 -8.97
N LEU A 91 -15.39 8.83 -9.23
CA LEU A 91 -14.28 9.20 -10.11
C LEU A 91 -14.39 8.64 -11.53
N GLY A 92 -15.37 7.78 -11.78
CA GLY A 92 -15.55 7.07 -13.04
C GLY A 92 -14.84 5.71 -13.07
N GLU A 93 -15.08 5.00 -14.17
CA GLU A 93 -14.49 3.68 -14.40
C GLU A 93 -13.02 3.78 -14.81
N GLY A 94 -12.21 2.85 -14.31
CA GLY A 94 -10.81 2.72 -14.70
C GLY A 94 -9.93 2.29 -13.52
N PHE A 95 -8.66 2.05 -13.80
CA PHE A 95 -7.69 1.57 -12.81
C PHE A 95 -7.41 2.59 -11.68
N LEU A 96 -7.67 3.88 -11.91
CA LEU A 96 -7.42 4.92 -10.92
C LEU A 96 -8.14 4.65 -9.60
N ALA A 97 -9.43 4.29 -9.65
CA ALA A 97 -10.24 4.09 -8.46
C ALA A 97 -9.71 2.98 -7.52
N PRO A 98 -9.51 1.72 -7.97
CA PRO A 98 -8.96 0.68 -7.10
C PRO A 98 -7.51 0.95 -6.69
N ARG A 99 -6.70 1.61 -7.54
CA ARG A 99 -5.32 2.01 -7.17
C ARG A 99 -5.28 3.06 -6.07
N LEU A 100 -6.23 3.99 -6.03
CA LEU A 100 -6.35 4.96 -4.94
C LEU A 100 -6.62 4.24 -3.62
N VAL A 101 -7.50 3.24 -3.61
CA VAL A 101 -7.79 2.44 -2.40
C VAL A 101 -6.52 1.79 -1.86
N SER A 102 -5.74 1.13 -2.73
CA SER A 102 -4.47 0.51 -2.32
C SER A 102 -3.43 1.54 -1.90
N SER A 103 -3.26 2.62 -2.67
CA SER A 103 -2.28 3.66 -2.38
C SER A 103 -2.55 4.36 -1.05
N PHE A 104 -3.80 4.71 -0.76
CA PHE A 104 -4.18 5.28 0.54
C PHE A 104 -4.01 4.27 1.68
N SER A 105 -4.31 2.98 1.42
CA SER A 105 -4.06 1.92 2.40
C SER A 105 -2.56 1.81 2.71
N THR A 106 -1.68 1.89 1.70
CA THR A 106 -0.23 1.91 1.92
C THR A 106 0.22 3.12 2.71
N VAL A 107 -0.30 4.33 2.44
CA VAL A 107 -0.02 5.51 3.28
C VAL A 107 -0.44 5.26 4.73
N GLY A 108 -1.61 4.67 4.94
CA GLY A 108 -2.08 4.25 6.27
C GLY A 108 -1.15 3.25 6.95
N ILE A 109 -0.66 2.24 6.21
CA ILE A 109 0.32 1.27 6.71
C ILE A 109 1.59 1.98 7.18
N LEU A 110 2.14 2.91 6.39
CA LEU A 110 3.35 3.64 6.76
C LEU A 110 3.15 4.49 8.01
N ALA A 111 1.99 5.16 8.13
CA ALA A 111 1.65 5.92 9.31
C ALA A 111 1.53 5.03 10.56
N LEU A 112 0.84 3.89 10.45
CA LEU A 112 0.66 2.95 11.56
C LEU A 112 1.96 2.27 11.96
N LEU A 113 2.78 1.82 11.02
CA LEU A 113 4.11 1.27 11.31
C LEU A 113 5.02 2.30 12.00
N GLY A 114 4.97 3.55 11.56
CA GLY A 114 5.71 4.64 12.19
C GLY A 114 5.20 4.90 13.62
N LYS A 115 3.88 4.96 13.81
CA LYS A 115 3.25 5.14 15.12
C LYS A 115 3.62 4.03 16.09
N LEU A 116 3.41 2.77 15.73
CA LEU A 116 3.68 1.61 16.59
C LEU A 116 5.15 1.56 17.01
N VAL A 117 6.08 1.74 16.07
CA VAL A 117 7.51 1.73 16.40
C VAL A 117 7.92 2.94 17.23
N TYR A 118 7.29 4.10 17.03
CA TYR A 118 7.54 5.26 17.87
C TYR A 118 7.04 5.05 19.30
N GLU A 119 5.85 4.47 19.48
CA GLU A 119 5.28 4.17 20.80
C GLU A 119 6.17 3.20 21.60
N GLU A 120 6.75 2.20 20.93
CA GLU A 120 7.64 1.21 21.56
C GLU A 120 9.06 1.74 21.83
N THR A 121 9.60 2.60 20.96
CA THR A 121 11.02 2.97 21.02
C THR A 121 11.30 4.41 21.46
N GLY A 122 10.30 5.29 21.38
CA GLY A 122 10.44 6.74 21.56
C GLY A 122 11.30 7.42 20.49
N LYS A 123 11.68 6.73 19.39
CA LYS A 123 12.67 7.23 18.41
C LYS A 123 12.06 7.42 17.03
N VAL A 124 12.07 8.68 16.56
CA VAL A 124 11.60 9.05 15.21
C VAL A 124 12.41 8.34 14.11
N SER A 125 13.72 8.17 14.30
CA SER A 125 14.56 7.46 13.33
C SER A 125 14.14 6.00 13.15
N ALA A 126 13.76 5.32 14.24
CA ALA A 126 13.29 3.94 14.18
C ALA A 126 11.91 3.86 13.48
N ALA A 127 11.03 4.81 13.77
CA ALA A 127 9.73 4.94 13.09
C ALA A 127 9.86 5.20 11.58
N LEU A 128 10.82 6.05 11.16
CA LEU A 128 11.10 6.25 9.74
C LEU A 128 11.66 4.99 9.08
N VAL A 129 12.57 4.29 9.78
CA VAL A 129 13.16 3.04 9.27
C VAL A 129 12.12 1.95 9.10
N SER A 130 11.11 1.83 9.97
CA SER A 130 10.07 0.82 9.81
C SER A 130 9.25 1.01 8.53
N GLY A 131 8.76 2.22 8.29
CA GLY A 131 8.07 2.57 7.04
C GLY A 131 8.97 2.47 5.81
N GLY A 132 10.22 2.94 5.93
CA GLY A 132 11.22 2.86 4.87
C GLY A 132 11.56 1.44 4.44
N LEU A 133 11.70 0.51 5.39
CA LEU A 133 11.93 -0.90 5.11
C LEU A 133 10.73 -1.53 4.40
N TYR A 134 9.51 -1.18 4.80
CA TYR A 134 8.30 -1.64 4.13
C TYR A 134 8.29 -1.25 2.66
N VAL A 135 8.48 0.04 2.33
CA VAL A 135 8.52 0.49 0.93
C VAL A 135 9.79 0.07 0.18
N ALA A 136 10.91 -0.16 0.85
CA ALA A 136 12.10 -0.70 0.21
C ALA A 136 11.86 -2.12 -0.31
N ALA A 137 11.01 -2.90 0.36
CA ALA A 137 10.60 -4.23 -0.07
C ALA A 137 9.65 -4.20 -1.29
N PHE A 138 9.21 -3.04 -1.75
CA PHE A 138 8.25 -2.88 -2.84
C PHE A 138 8.54 -3.75 -4.06
N ARG A 139 9.74 -3.65 -4.64
CA ARG A 139 10.09 -4.41 -5.84
C ARG A 139 10.24 -5.90 -5.56
N PHE A 140 10.76 -6.24 -4.38
CA PHE A 140 10.99 -7.62 -3.96
C PHE A 140 9.68 -8.36 -3.68
N ALA A 141 8.69 -7.67 -3.10
CA ALA A 141 7.37 -8.20 -2.82
C ALA A 141 6.50 -8.36 -4.08
N GLY A 142 6.96 -7.92 -5.26
CA GLY A 142 6.21 -8.01 -6.51
C GLY A 142 5.51 -6.71 -6.93
N ALA A 143 5.86 -5.57 -6.34
CA ALA A 143 5.39 -4.24 -6.70
C ALA A 143 3.85 -4.09 -6.64
N TRP A 144 3.21 -4.65 -5.60
CA TRP A 144 1.75 -4.64 -5.46
C TRP A 144 1.17 -3.54 -4.54
N MET A 145 2.01 -2.80 -3.81
CA MET A 145 1.56 -1.90 -2.74
C MET A 145 0.60 -0.79 -3.22
N ASP A 146 0.80 -0.27 -4.44
CA ASP A 146 0.06 0.85 -5.03
C ASP A 146 -0.96 0.45 -6.11
N ILE A 147 -0.97 -0.82 -6.54
CA ILE A 147 -1.86 -1.31 -7.61
C ILE A 147 -3.21 -1.76 -7.06
N GLY A 148 -4.23 -1.86 -7.92
CA GLY A 148 -5.61 -2.19 -7.55
C GLY A 148 -5.82 -3.63 -7.08
N LYS A 149 -5.25 -3.98 -5.91
CA LYS A 149 -5.29 -5.29 -5.26
C LYS A 149 -5.71 -5.22 -3.80
N THR A 150 -6.21 -6.33 -3.26
CA THR A 150 -6.74 -6.43 -1.90
C THR A 150 -5.68 -6.33 -0.81
N ASP A 151 -4.41 -6.59 -1.13
CA ASP A 151 -3.33 -6.85 -0.18
C ASP A 151 -3.03 -5.64 0.73
N SER A 152 -2.89 -4.44 0.16
CA SER A 152 -2.61 -3.22 0.94
C SER A 152 -3.76 -2.87 1.88
N LEU A 153 -5.01 -3.00 1.44
CA LEU A 153 -6.16 -2.76 2.32
C LEU A 153 -6.21 -3.76 3.48
N PHE A 154 -5.93 -5.04 3.19
CA PHE A 154 -5.90 -6.07 4.21
C PHE A 154 -4.84 -5.79 5.28
N ILE A 155 -3.60 -5.48 4.88
CA ILE A 155 -2.50 -5.18 5.82
C ILE A 155 -2.81 -3.90 6.61
N PHE A 156 -3.37 -2.88 5.96
CA PHE A 156 -3.80 -1.65 6.65
C PHE A 156 -4.79 -1.96 7.78
N LEU A 157 -5.83 -2.73 7.50
CA LEU A 157 -6.85 -3.09 8.48
C LEU A 157 -6.29 -3.99 9.60
N LEU A 158 -5.35 -4.88 9.26
CA LEU A 158 -4.67 -5.72 10.24
C LEU A 158 -3.85 -4.87 11.22
N LEU A 159 -3.10 -3.89 10.72
CA LEU A 159 -2.34 -2.96 11.57
C LEU A 159 -3.24 -2.01 12.34
N LEU A 160 -4.39 -1.62 11.78
CA LEU A 160 -5.34 -0.74 12.44
C LEU A 160 -6.04 -1.42 13.63
N GLY A 161 -6.18 -2.74 13.59
CA GLY A 161 -6.76 -3.52 14.67
C GLY A 161 -5.79 -3.89 15.80
N TYR A 162 -4.50 -3.56 15.65
CA TYR A 162 -3.48 -3.74 16.69
C TYR A 162 -3.45 -2.53 17.63
#